data_AF-A0A1I1DSP1-F1
#
_entry.id   AF-A0A1I1DSP1-F1
#
_cell.length_a   1.000
_cell.length_b   1.000
_cell.length_c   1.000
_cell.angle_alpha   90.00
_cell.angle_beta   90.00
_cell.angle_gamma   90.00
#
_symmetry.space_group_name_H-M   'P 1'
#
loop_
_entity.id
_entity.type
_entity.pdbx_description
1 polymer ?
#
loop_
_entity_poly.entity_id
_entity_poly.type
_entity_poly.pdbx_seq_one_letter_code
_entity_poly.pdbx_strand_id
1 'polypeptide(L)'
;MGEFQTKPLHELLQAFSATSAVDFFQPMAQKLEQAPQEAKEALFEEISTKHPYIAQSSAQLIDLIAPQLQGFMLIACQQALEKGHQAAMVQQQSDEDEQLNESNEALSKLTKKYAAQAKELLASEQLNVKQAEQVKILKKETESYQQQQNQLKTQLGQLTSNSKESSLVEEQLQKQLDEAKEEIKEFELHVEQIDHALVKQKEHNELQSTKLKQLITQRSEESLNVDEKVKQLNSQHSDELSLLKNENNELNTNNEQKDLLISKQNKKLVQLNESILSSEKSNEEKSLVIERLQTLGETLTAGEGKFKQEQKQLTEDLQLAKQELEKTEKALIEINEANSLIKSNNKEYEEKNNLLTDSLSELEKTSQKVHADFDKLQEENKVLKEKAEQSNSKNEGRFNDLKKDLRAETKRLEICLQEAQDKIVLLEQDKNDFIEKTKLLEAQEIEYKEELSQNKIKLDEQDNELNFTKGRNSSLQSRQETEIHQARTAYETLRTENLAHIQAIEDLEAKVMEFKLKFEYAQKQLAS
;
A
#
# COMPACT_ATOMS: atom_id res chain seq x y z
N MET A 1 64.34 -46.52 -130.52
CA MET A 1 65.57 -45.92 -129.97
C MET A 1 65.59 -44.46 -130.45
N GLY A 2 65.35 -43.42 -129.66
CA GLY A 2 65.35 -43.33 -128.20
C GLY A 2 64.15 -42.56 -127.64
N GLU A 3 63.55 -43.18 -126.63
CA GLU A 3 63.01 -42.48 -125.46
C GLU A 3 64.13 -41.68 -124.78
N PHE A 4 63.76 -40.75 -123.89
CA PHE A 4 64.60 -39.86 -123.05
C PHE A 4 64.90 -38.45 -123.58
N GLN A 5 63.92 -37.53 -123.51
CA GLN A 5 64.22 -36.10 -123.31
C GLN A 5 63.20 -35.32 -122.42
N THR A 6 62.07 -35.90 -121.97
CA THR A 6 61.06 -35.16 -121.18
C THR A 6 61.04 -35.43 -119.68
N LYS A 7 61.60 -36.54 -119.20
CA LYS A 7 61.76 -36.82 -117.75
C LYS A 7 62.68 -35.83 -117.00
N PRO A 8 63.83 -35.38 -117.55
CA PRO A 8 64.74 -34.52 -116.81
C PRO A 8 64.16 -33.14 -116.50
N LEU A 9 63.36 -32.56 -117.41
CA LEU A 9 62.77 -31.23 -117.25
C LEU A 9 61.63 -31.22 -116.21
N HIS A 10 60.86 -32.31 -116.16
CA HIS A 10 59.76 -32.47 -115.21
C HIS A 10 60.28 -32.74 -113.79
N GLU A 11 61.33 -33.57 -113.65
CA GLU A 11 62.03 -33.77 -112.37
C GLU A 11 62.73 -32.48 -111.88
N LEU A 12 63.27 -31.65 -112.79
CA LEU A 12 63.86 -30.35 -112.43
C LEU A 12 62.82 -29.37 -111.87
N LEU A 13 61.65 -29.28 -112.51
CA LEU A 13 60.55 -28.40 -112.08
C LEU A 13 59.87 -28.89 -110.78
N GLN A 14 59.86 -30.20 -110.55
CA GLN A 14 59.36 -30.80 -109.31
C GLN A 14 60.36 -30.66 -108.16
N ALA A 15 61.67 -30.65 -108.44
CA ALA A 15 62.71 -30.33 -107.46
C ALA A 15 62.65 -28.85 -107.03
N PHE A 16 62.37 -27.92 -107.96
CA PHE A 16 62.20 -26.49 -107.63
C PHE A 16 60.95 -26.19 -106.78
N SER A 17 59.91 -27.02 -106.84
CA SER A 17 58.68 -26.84 -106.04
C SER A 17 58.70 -27.54 -104.67
N ALA A 18 59.67 -28.44 -104.43
CA ALA A 18 59.82 -29.16 -103.16
C ALA A 18 60.78 -28.48 -102.17
N THR A 19 61.59 -27.51 -102.61
CA THR A 19 62.45 -26.69 -101.74
C THR A 19 61.67 -25.56 -101.09
N SER A 20 61.50 -25.62 -99.77
CA SER A 20 61.01 -24.50 -98.95
C SER A 20 61.83 -23.24 -99.24
N ALA A 21 61.15 -22.12 -99.48
CA ALA A 21 61.82 -20.83 -99.67
C ALA A 21 62.74 -20.47 -98.49
N VAL A 22 62.46 -20.97 -97.28
CA VAL A 22 63.32 -20.74 -96.10
C VAL A 22 64.66 -21.46 -96.24
N ASP A 23 64.70 -22.68 -96.76
CA ASP A 23 65.93 -23.50 -96.84
C ASP A 23 66.87 -23.08 -97.98
N PHE A 24 66.34 -22.43 -99.04
CA PHE A 24 67.16 -21.92 -100.14
C PHE A 24 67.53 -20.44 -99.96
N PHE A 25 66.60 -19.61 -99.47
CA PHE A 25 66.85 -18.17 -99.33
C PHE A 25 67.55 -17.80 -98.02
N GLN A 26 67.48 -18.58 -96.93
CA GLN A 26 68.16 -18.22 -95.68
C GLN A 26 69.69 -18.39 -95.74
N PRO A 27 70.26 -19.46 -96.36
CA PRO A 27 71.70 -19.56 -96.60
C PRO A 27 72.18 -18.55 -97.65
N MET A 28 71.34 -18.26 -98.66
CA MET A 28 71.66 -17.28 -99.70
C MET A 28 71.57 -15.85 -99.18
N ALA A 29 70.63 -15.57 -98.25
CA ALA A 29 70.50 -14.31 -97.54
C ALA A 29 71.66 -14.10 -96.56
N GLN A 30 72.07 -15.11 -95.80
CA GLN A 30 73.25 -15.05 -94.94
C GLN A 30 74.55 -14.86 -95.75
N LYS A 31 74.65 -15.44 -96.96
CA LYS A 31 75.79 -15.22 -97.87
C LYS A 31 75.75 -13.84 -98.56
N LEU A 32 74.57 -13.31 -98.87
CA LEU A 32 74.40 -11.97 -99.46
C LEU A 32 74.56 -10.83 -98.42
N GLU A 33 74.25 -11.09 -97.15
CA GLU A 33 74.42 -10.13 -96.04
C GLU A 33 75.89 -9.98 -95.63
N GLN A 34 76.73 -11.01 -95.85
CA GLN A 34 78.14 -10.99 -95.44
C GLN A 34 79.14 -10.53 -96.52
N ALA A 35 78.85 -10.69 -97.81
CA ALA A 35 79.57 -10.00 -98.90
C ALA A 35 78.82 -10.20 -100.23
N PRO A 36 78.22 -9.15 -100.84
CA PRO A 36 77.55 -9.26 -102.14
C PRO A 36 78.45 -9.78 -103.27
N GLN A 37 79.77 -9.61 -103.10
CA GLN A 37 80.78 -10.12 -104.03
C GLN A 37 80.96 -11.64 -103.94
N GLU A 38 80.87 -12.26 -102.78
CA GLU A 38 81.07 -13.72 -102.62
C GLU A 38 79.89 -14.54 -103.17
N ALA A 39 78.65 -14.07 -102.97
CA ALA A 39 77.47 -14.73 -103.55
C ALA A 39 77.45 -14.61 -105.08
N LYS A 40 77.89 -13.46 -105.61
CA LYS A 40 78.06 -13.22 -107.04
C LYS A 40 79.17 -14.10 -107.63
N GLU A 41 80.30 -14.22 -106.93
CA GLU A 41 81.42 -15.08 -107.34
C GLU A 41 81.02 -16.56 -107.30
N ALA A 42 80.33 -17.03 -106.27
CA ALA A 42 79.85 -18.42 -106.18
C ALA A 42 78.86 -18.78 -107.30
N LEU A 43 77.93 -17.88 -107.65
CA LEU A 43 77.00 -18.10 -108.75
C LEU A 43 77.71 -18.08 -110.11
N PHE A 44 78.70 -17.18 -110.26
CA PHE A 44 79.52 -17.10 -111.46
C PHE A 44 80.41 -18.35 -111.63
N GLU A 45 80.99 -18.84 -110.53
CA GLU A 45 81.86 -20.02 -110.50
C GLU A 45 81.07 -21.29 -110.82
N GLU A 46 79.86 -21.45 -110.27
CA GLU A 46 78.99 -22.61 -110.53
C GLU A 46 78.46 -22.64 -111.97
N ILE A 47 78.14 -21.48 -112.57
CA ILE A 47 77.74 -21.42 -113.99
C ILE A 47 78.95 -21.62 -114.91
N SER A 48 80.11 -21.06 -114.57
CA SER A 48 81.33 -21.20 -115.37
C SER A 48 81.88 -22.62 -115.36
N THR A 49 81.74 -23.37 -114.26
CA THR A 49 82.14 -24.78 -114.18
C THR A 49 81.21 -25.71 -114.96
N LYS A 50 79.89 -25.47 -114.94
CA LYS A 50 78.93 -26.35 -115.63
C LYS A 50 78.71 -25.98 -117.10
N HIS A 51 78.85 -24.71 -117.47
CA HIS A 51 78.51 -24.19 -118.81
C HIS A 51 79.52 -23.15 -119.32
N PRO A 52 80.77 -23.56 -119.64
CA PRO A 52 81.87 -22.62 -119.94
C PRO A 52 81.65 -21.77 -121.20
N TYR A 53 80.84 -22.21 -122.16
CA TYR A 53 80.61 -21.52 -123.44
C TYR A 53 79.68 -20.30 -123.32
N ILE A 54 78.96 -20.16 -122.21
CA ILE A 54 78.00 -19.07 -121.95
C ILE A 54 78.38 -18.23 -120.73
N ALA A 55 79.58 -18.44 -120.18
CA ALA A 55 80.06 -17.78 -118.97
C ALA A 55 79.97 -16.26 -119.06
N GLN A 56 80.28 -15.67 -120.21
CA GLN A 56 80.24 -14.22 -120.41
C GLN A 56 78.81 -13.65 -120.44
N SER A 57 77.84 -14.35 -121.05
CA SER A 57 76.43 -13.94 -121.03
C SER A 57 75.79 -14.17 -119.66
N SER A 58 76.23 -15.21 -118.95
CA SER A 58 75.76 -15.53 -117.59
C SER A 58 76.27 -14.51 -116.58
N ALA A 59 77.50 -14.02 -116.74
CA ALA A 59 78.06 -12.92 -115.97
C ALA A 59 77.19 -11.66 -116.03
N GLN A 60 76.80 -11.27 -117.24
CA GLN A 60 75.97 -10.09 -117.48
C GLN A 60 74.56 -10.27 -116.91
N LEU A 61 74.01 -11.48 -116.98
CA LEU A 61 72.71 -11.80 -116.39
C LEU A 61 72.75 -11.75 -114.86
N ILE A 62 73.81 -12.28 -114.24
CA ILE A 62 74.04 -12.20 -112.79
C ILE A 62 74.19 -10.73 -112.36
N ASP A 63 74.96 -9.94 -113.10
CA ASP A 63 75.11 -8.50 -112.85
C ASP A 63 73.78 -7.74 -112.91
N LEU A 64 72.89 -8.16 -113.80
CA LEU A 64 71.58 -7.54 -113.98
C LEU A 64 70.58 -7.93 -112.88
N ILE A 65 70.59 -9.20 -112.45
CA ILE A 65 69.58 -9.76 -111.54
C ILE A 65 69.96 -9.60 -110.06
N ALA A 66 71.26 -9.61 -109.71
CA ALA A 66 71.70 -9.53 -108.32
C ALA A 66 71.16 -8.30 -107.55
N PRO A 67 71.13 -7.07 -108.13
CA PRO A 67 70.55 -5.92 -107.46
C PRO A 67 69.03 -6.06 -107.22
N GLN A 68 68.32 -6.73 -108.13
CA GLN A 68 66.88 -6.95 -108.02
C GLN A 68 66.55 -7.96 -106.92
N LEU A 69 67.31 -9.05 -106.83
CA LEU A 69 67.18 -10.04 -105.75
C LEU A 69 67.49 -9.42 -104.38
N GLN A 70 68.51 -8.58 -104.29
CA GLN A 70 68.83 -7.84 -103.07
C GLN A 70 67.69 -6.90 -102.66
N GLY A 71 67.08 -6.20 -103.62
CA GLY A 71 65.91 -5.35 -103.39
C GLY A 71 64.69 -6.12 -102.86
N PHE A 72 64.37 -7.27 -103.46
CA PHE A 72 63.25 -8.10 -103.00
C PHE A 72 63.48 -8.68 -101.59
N MET A 73 64.71 -9.10 -101.29
CA MET A 73 65.06 -9.56 -99.94
C MET A 73 64.92 -8.44 -98.90
N LEU A 74 65.40 -7.24 -99.19
CA LEU A 74 65.33 -6.11 -98.26
C LEU A 74 63.87 -5.78 -97.92
N ILE A 75 62.99 -5.77 -98.93
CA ILE A 75 61.55 -5.55 -98.76
C ILE A 75 60.92 -6.66 -97.91
N ALA A 76 61.27 -7.93 -98.15
CA ALA A 76 60.74 -9.05 -97.38
C ALA A 76 61.19 -8.99 -95.90
N CYS A 77 62.45 -8.65 -95.63
CA CYS A 77 62.96 -8.45 -94.27
C CYS A 77 62.26 -7.27 -93.57
N GLN A 78 62.03 -6.16 -94.27
CA GLN A 78 61.33 -5.02 -93.72
C GLN A 78 59.87 -5.36 -93.38
N GLN A 79 59.16 -6.07 -94.26
CA GLN A 79 57.79 -6.52 -93.98
C GLN A 79 57.70 -7.52 -92.82
N ALA A 80 58.68 -8.42 -92.69
CA ALA A 80 58.74 -9.36 -91.57
C ALA A 80 58.97 -8.63 -90.24
N LEU A 81 59.86 -7.63 -90.21
CA LEU A 81 60.11 -6.79 -89.05
C LEU A 81 58.88 -5.94 -88.68
N GLU A 82 58.23 -5.32 -89.66
CA GLU A 82 57.01 -4.52 -89.44
C GLU A 82 55.87 -5.38 -88.86
N LYS A 83 55.64 -6.58 -89.42
CA LYS A 83 54.64 -7.52 -88.88
C LYS A 83 54.98 -8.03 -87.49
N GLY A 84 56.26 -8.31 -87.23
CA GLY A 84 56.73 -8.71 -85.90
C GLY A 84 56.53 -7.61 -84.86
N HIS A 85 56.82 -6.36 -85.22
CA HIS A 85 56.61 -5.20 -84.36
C HIS A 85 55.12 -4.95 -84.07
N GLN A 86 54.26 -5.06 -85.10
CA GLN A 86 52.81 -4.95 -84.92
C GLN A 86 52.25 -6.05 -84.01
N ALA A 87 52.70 -7.29 -84.16
CA ALA A 87 52.28 -8.39 -83.29
C ALA A 87 52.71 -8.16 -81.84
N ALA A 88 53.94 -7.70 -81.61
CA ALA A 88 54.44 -7.35 -80.28
C ALA A 88 53.66 -6.20 -79.63
N MET A 89 53.31 -5.15 -80.40
CA MET A 89 52.48 -4.05 -79.91
C MET A 89 51.08 -4.50 -79.50
N VAL A 90 50.42 -5.33 -80.32
CA VAL A 90 49.07 -5.85 -79.99
C VAL A 90 49.12 -6.71 -78.73
N GLN A 91 50.16 -7.52 -78.57
CA GLN A 91 50.31 -8.33 -77.37
C GLN A 91 50.58 -7.49 -76.12
N GLN A 92 51.43 -6.47 -76.22
CA GLN A 92 51.67 -5.54 -75.11
C GLN A 92 50.39 -4.78 -74.71
N GLN A 93 49.58 -4.34 -75.67
CA GLN A 93 48.29 -3.70 -75.39
C GLN A 93 47.32 -4.67 -74.70
N SER A 94 47.28 -5.93 -75.14
CA SER A 94 46.45 -6.96 -74.49
C SER A 94 46.88 -7.21 -73.05
N ASP A 95 48.20 -7.30 -72.79
CA ASP A 95 48.74 -7.52 -71.44
C ASP A 95 48.47 -6.31 -70.52
N GLU A 96 48.57 -5.10 -71.05
CA GLU A 96 48.26 -3.86 -70.32
C GLU A 96 46.76 -3.73 -69.99
N ASP A 97 45.87 -4.08 -70.92
CA ASP A 97 44.43 -4.09 -70.70
C ASP A 97 43.99 -5.16 -69.67
N GLU A 98 44.64 -6.33 -69.68
CA GLU A 98 44.39 -7.38 -68.69
C GLU A 98 44.81 -6.93 -67.28
N GLN A 99 46.00 -6.34 -67.13
CA GLN A 99 46.45 -5.76 -65.85
C GLN A 99 45.54 -4.64 -65.35
N LEU A 100 45.05 -3.79 -66.27
CA LEU A 100 44.14 -2.71 -65.92
C LEU A 100 42.79 -3.26 -65.43
N ASN A 101 42.27 -4.31 -66.06
CA ASN A 101 41.06 -4.99 -65.62
C ASN A 101 41.24 -5.66 -64.24
N GLU A 102 42.35 -6.36 -64.02
CA GLU A 102 42.65 -6.96 -62.71
C GLU A 102 42.73 -5.89 -61.60
N SER A 103 43.38 -4.76 -61.88
CA SER A 103 43.49 -3.63 -60.95
C SER A 103 42.14 -2.98 -60.64
N ASN A 104 41.30 -2.80 -61.67
CA ASN A 104 39.93 -2.28 -61.51
C ASN A 104 39.06 -3.23 -60.69
N GLU A 105 39.19 -4.54 -60.89
CA GLU A 105 38.46 -5.54 -60.11
C GLU A 105 38.91 -5.54 -58.64
N ALA A 106 40.21 -5.41 -58.38
CA ALA A 106 40.76 -5.26 -57.04
C ALA A 106 40.27 -3.99 -56.34
N LEU A 107 40.24 -2.86 -57.03
CA LEU A 107 39.69 -1.59 -56.52
C LEU A 107 38.20 -1.69 -56.21
N SER A 108 37.42 -2.36 -57.07
CA SER A 108 35.99 -2.60 -56.83
C SER A 108 35.77 -3.46 -55.58
N LYS A 109 36.55 -4.54 -55.41
CA LYS A 109 36.52 -5.39 -54.20
C LYS A 109 36.89 -4.60 -52.95
N LEU A 110 37.91 -3.76 -53.01
CA LEU A 110 38.35 -2.93 -51.89
C LEU A 110 37.29 -1.88 -51.51
N THR A 111 36.70 -1.22 -52.50
CA THR A 111 35.64 -0.22 -52.31
C THR A 111 34.40 -0.85 -51.66
N LYS A 112 33.98 -2.03 -52.12
CA LYS A 112 32.88 -2.78 -51.49
C LYS A 112 33.18 -3.15 -50.05
N LYS A 113 34.42 -3.56 -49.75
CA LYS A 113 34.85 -3.91 -48.38
C LYS A 113 34.82 -2.69 -47.45
N TYR A 114 35.34 -1.55 -47.88
CA TYR A 114 35.29 -0.31 -47.10
C TYR A 114 33.86 0.19 -46.91
N ALA A 115 33.00 0.10 -47.93
CA ALA A 115 31.60 0.48 -47.81
C ALA A 115 30.84 -0.38 -46.79
N ALA A 116 31.10 -1.69 -46.77
CA ALA A 116 30.54 -2.60 -45.76
C ALA A 116 31.03 -2.26 -44.36
N GLN A 117 32.35 -2.03 -44.20
CA GLN A 117 32.95 -1.69 -42.91
C GLN A 117 32.47 -0.34 -42.37
N ALA A 118 32.27 0.65 -43.25
CA ALA A 118 31.70 1.95 -42.88
C ALA A 118 30.23 1.83 -42.42
N LYS A 119 29.42 0.99 -43.08
CA LYS A 119 28.05 0.70 -42.64
C LYS A 119 28.02 0.02 -41.27
N GLU A 120 28.93 -0.94 -41.05
CA GLU A 120 29.03 -1.66 -39.78
C GLU A 120 29.47 -0.75 -38.62
N LEU A 121 30.42 0.16 -38.88
CA LEU A 121 30.84 1.18 -37.91
C LEU A 121 29.68 2.12 -37.55
N LEU A 122 28.94 2.62 -38.55
CA LEU A 122 27.78 3.49 -38.33
C LEU A 122 26.68 2.79 -37.52
N ALA A 123 26.40 1.51 -37.81
CA ALA A 123 25.46 0.71 -37.06
C ALA A 123 25.91 0.52 -35.60
N SER A 124 27.20 0.28 -35.38
CA SER A 124 27.78 0.17 -34.04
C SER A 124 27.71 1.48 -33.25
N GLU A 125 27.97 2.62 -33.89
CA GLU A 125 27.86 3.93 -33.25
C GLU A 125 26.41 4.25 -32.86
N GLN A 126 25.45 3.97 -33.74
CA GLN A 126 24.03 4.13 -33.43
C GLN A 126 23.57 3.23 -32.28
N LEU A 127 24.06 1.99 -32.23
CA LEU A 127 23.80 1.06 -31.12
C LEU A 127 24.33 1.63 -29.79
N ASN A 128 25.55 2.15 -29.79
CA ASN A 128 26.17 2.75 -28.61
C ASN A 128 25.40 3.98 -28.10
N VAL A 129 24.89 4.82 -29.01
CA VAL A 129 24.04 5.97 -28.65
C VAL A 129 22.75 5.50 -27.98
N LYS A 130 22.05 4.50 -28.56
CA LYS A 130 20.83 3.93 -27.97
C LYS A 130 21.09 3.32 -26.59
N GLN A 131 22.19 2.59 -26.42
CA GLN A 131 22.58 2.03 -25.13
C GLN A 131 22.88 3.13 -24.10
N ALA A 132 23.57 4.20 -24.49
CA ALA A 132 23.86 5.33 -23.61
C ALA A 132 22.59 6.07 -23.15
N GLU A 133 21.60 6.22 -24.03
CA GLU A 133 20.28 6.78 -23.67
C GLU A 133 19.53 5.86 -22.70
N GLN A 134 19.54 4.55 -22.95
CA GLN A 134 18.90 3.57 -22.07
C GLN A 134 19.52 3.58 -20.65
N VAL A 135 20.85 3.71 -20.54
CA VAL A 135 21.54 3.86 -19.25
C VAL A 135 21.13 5.16 -18.54
N LYS A 136 20.95 6.27 -19.26
CA LYS A 136 20.45 7.53 -18.65
C LYS A 136 19.03 7.38 -18.11
N ILE A 137 18.15 6.68 -18.82
CA ILE A 137 16.76 6.41 -18.37
C ILE A 137 16.79 5.56 -17.10
N LEU A 138 17.51 4.43 -17.12
CA LEU A 138 17.63 3.54 -15.96
C LEU A 138 18.21 4.25 -14.73
N LYS A 139 19.17 5.15 -14.92
CA LYS A 139 19.75 5.93 -13.82
C LYS A 139 18.71 6.88 -13.18
N LYS A 140 17.92 7.57 -14.00
CA LYS A 140 16.81 8.43 -13.51
C LYS A 140 15.74 7.63 -12.78
N GLU A 141 15.36 6.46 -13.29
CA GLU A 141 14.41 5.57 -12.62
C GLU A 141 14.97 5.10 -11.27
N THR A 142 16.24 4.70 -11.22
CA THR A 142 16.91 4.29 -9.98
C THR A 142 16.91 5.41 -8.94
N GLU A 143 17.25 6.64 -9.34
CA GLU A 143 17.20 7.82 -8.46
C GLU A 143 15.77 8.11 -7.96
N SER A 144 14.76 7.95 -8.81
CA SER A 144 13.35 8.11 -8.43
C SER A 144 12.89 7.05 -7.42
N TYR A 145 13.25 5.77 -7.65
CA TYR A 145 12.97 4.68 -6.70
C TYR A 145 13.66 4.92 -5.36
N GLN A 146 14.89 5.42 -5.36
CA GLN A 146 15.62 5.74 -4.13
C GLN A 146 14.96 6.86 -3.33
N GLN A 147 14.45 7.90 -4.01
CA GLN A 147 13.67 8.96 -3.37
C GLN A 147 12.37 8.44 -2.76
N GLN A 148 11.62 7.60 -3.48
CA GLN A 148 10.40 6.97 -2.94
C GLN A 148 10.71 6.10 -1.73
N GLN A 149 11.79 5.31 -1.78
CA GLN A 149 12.20 4.46 -0.66
C GLN A 149 12.56 5.28 0.59
N ASN A 150 13.24 6.42 0.41
CA ASN A 150 13.55 7.35 1.51
C ASN A 150 12.29 8.02 2.10
N GLN A 151 11.31 8.38 1.25
CA GLN A 151 10.03 8.91 1.70
C GLN A 151 9.25 7.88 2.52
N LEU A 152 9.14 6.64 2.01
CA LEU A 152 8.51 5.53 2.73
C LEU A 152 9.19 5.26 4.08
N LYS A 153 10.53 5.26 4.11
CA LYS A 153 11.29 5.08 5.36
C LYS A 153 11.01 6.18 6.38
N THR A 154 10.86 7.43 5.92
CA THR A 154 10.51 8.57 6.78
C THR A 154 9.09 8.44 7.33
N GLN A 155 8.11 8.08 6.48
CA GLN A 155 6.73 7.84 6.89
C GLN A 155 6.63 6.69 7.90
N LEU A 156 7.38 5.61 7.68
CA LEU A 156 7.41 4.45 8.57
C LEU A 156 8.03 4.82 9.92
N GLY A 157 9.07 5.68 9.93
CA GLY A 157 9.61 6.28 11.14
C GLY A 157 8.57 7.10 11.92
N GLN A 158 7.81 7.96 11.24
CA GLN A 158 6.73 8.75 11.86
C GLN A 158 5.62 7.86 12.45
N LEU A 159 5.14 6.86 11.70
CA LEU A 159 4.13 5.93 12.19
C LEU A 159 4.62 5.13 13.41
N THR A 160 5.89 4.75 13.43
CA THR A 160 6.49 4.05 14.57
C THR A 160 6.55 4.95 15.81
N SER A 161 6.91 6.23 15.63
CA SER A 161 6.91 7.21 16.72
C SER A 161 5.49 7.44 17.26
N ASN A 162 4.52 7.66 16.37
CA ASN A 162 3.12 7.85 16.76
C ASN A 162 2.54 6.62 17.47
N SER A 163 2.90 5.41 17.03
CA SER A 163 2.50 4.17 17.70
C SER A 163 3.08 4.06 19.12
N LYS A 164 4.34 4.46 19.32
CA LYS A 164 4.96 4.50 20.66
C LYS A 164 4.27 5.51 21.56
N GLU A 165 4.00 6.72 21.06
CA GLU A 165 3.25 7.74 21.80
C GLU A 165 1.85 7.24 22.17
N SER A 166 1.14 6.60 21.23
CA SER A 166 -0.17 6.02 21.50
C SER A 166 -0.12 4.94 22.60
N SER A 167 0.89 4.07 22.60
CA SER A 167 1.04 3.06 23.66
C SER A 167 1.31 3.69 25.02
N LEU A 168 2.04 4.81 25.06
CA LEU A 168 2.38 5.53 26.29
C LEU A 168 1.14 6.24 26.86
N VAL A 169 0.27 6.75 25.97
CA VAL A 169 -1.04 7.30 26.35
C VAL A 169 -1.99 6.20 26.85
N GLU A 170 -2.02 5.04 26.20
CA GLU A 170 -2.79 3.87 26.69
C GLU A 170 -2.32 3.42 28.07
N GLU A 171 -1.00 3.36 28.31
CA GLU A 171 -0.43 3.00 29.61
C GLU A 171 -0.80 4.02 30.70
N GLN A 172 -0.80 5.32 30.38
CA GLN A 172 -1.27 6.37 31.29
C GLN A 172 -2.77 6.29 31.57
N LEU A 173 -3.60 6.07 30.56
CA LEU A 173 -5.05 5.89 30.73
C LEU A 173 -5.37 4.65 31.56
N GLN A 174 -4.65 3.55 31.34
CA GLN A 174 -4.81 2.33 32.13
C GLN A 174 -4.46 2.57 33.60
N LYS A 175 -3.37 3.32 33.87
CA LYS A 175 -3.00 3.70 35.23
C LYS A 175 -4.07 4.56 35.90
N GLN A 176 -4.62 5.56 35.20
CA GLN A 176 -5.71 6.39 35.71
C GLN A 176 -6.98 5.58 35.97
N LEU A 177 -7.29 4.61 35.11
CA LEU A 177 -8.43 3.71 35.29
C LEU A 177 -8.27 2.86 36.56
N ASP A 178 -7.06 2.33 36.81
CA ASP A 178 -6.80 1.50 37.97
C ASP A 178 -6.75 2.33 39.26
N GLU A 179 -6.24 3.57 39.23
CA GLU A 179 -6.35 4.54 40.33
C GLU A 179 -7.82 4.85 40.65
N ALA A 180 -8.65 5.15 39.63
CA ALA A 180 -10.07 5.43 39.82
C ALA A 180 -10.86 4.23 40.37
N LYS A 181 -10.52 3.00 39.96
CA LYS A 181 -11.12 1.78 40.53
C LYS A 181 -10.81 1.62 42.01
N GLU A 182 -9.59 1.94 42.42
CA GLU A 182 -9.19 1.84 43.83
C GLU A 182 -9.87 2.93 44.66
N GLU A 183 -10.00 4.15 44.12
CA GLU A 183 -10.77 5.23 44.73
C GLU A 183 -12.25 4.85 44.91
N ILE A 184 -12.86 4.20 43.91
CA ILE A 184 -14.25 3.69 44.03
C ILE A 184 -14.37 2.67 45.15
N LYS A 185 -13.42 1.72 45.29
CA LYS A 185 -13.45 0.76 46.41
C LYS A 185 -13.32 1.44 47.77
N GLU A 186 -12.48 2.47 47.88
CA GLU A 186 -12.36 3.25 49.11
C GLU A 186 -13.67 3.97 49.44
N PHE A 187 -14.34 4.55 48.44
CA PHE A 187 -15.66 5.16 48.62
C PHE A 187 -16.72 4.14 49.02
N GLU A 188 -16.77 2.97 48.39
CA GLU A 188 -17.69 1.89 48.74
C GLU A 188 -17.49 1.44 50.20
N LEU A 189 -16.23 1.28 50.64
CA LEU A 189 -15.90 0.96 52.02
C LEU A 189 -16.37 2.07 52.99
N HIS A 190 -16.20 3.34 52.62
CA HIS A 190 -16.69 4.45 53.43
C HIS A 190 -18.22 4.49 53.51
N VAL A 191 -18.92 4.19 52.42
CA VAL A 191 -20.38 4.07 52.43
C VAL A 191 -20.83 2.95 53.36
N GLU A 192 -20.22 1.76 53.29
CA GLU A 192 -20.52 0.65 54.21
C GLU A 192 -20.27 1.03 55.67
N GLN A 193 -19.17 1.74 55.96
CA GLN A 193 -18.86 2.22 57.31
C GLN A 193 -19.89 3.23 57.82
N ILE A 194 -20.31 4.17 56.96
CA ILE A 194 -21.36 5.15 57.28
C ILE A 194 -22.68 4.44 57.53
N ASP A 195 -23.09 3.52 56.66
CA ASP A 195 -24.34 2.77 56.82
C ASP A 195 -24.34 1.95 58.11
N HIS A 196 -23.23 1.26 58.43
CA HIS A 196 -23.09 0.54 59.69
C HIS A 196 -23.11 1.47 60.92
N ALA A 197 -22.51 2.66 60.84
CA ALA A 197 -22.60 3.67 61.90
C ALA A 197 -24.04 4.19 62.06
N LEU A 198 -24.76 4.37 60.95
CA LEU A 198 -26.15 4.82 60.92
C LEU A 198 -27.09 3.77 61.55
N VAL A 199 -26.88 2.49 61.26
CA VAL A 199 -27.59 1.37 61.90
C VAL A 199 -27.36 1.38 63.41
N LYS A 200 -26.09 1.45 63.86
CA LYS A 200 -25.77 1.54 65.29
C LYS A 200 -26.40 2.76 65.97
N GLN A 201 -26.44 3.89 65.28
CA GLN A 201 -27.06 5.11 65.82
C GLN A 201 -28.58 4.96 65.92
N LYS A 202 -29.24 4.31 64.94
CA LYS A 202 -30.67 3.98 65.02
C LYS A 202 -30.96 3.06 66.20
N GLU A 203 -30.20 1.97 66.36
CA GLU A 203 -30.33 1.04 67.49
C GLU A 203 -30.15 1.75 68.84
N HIS A 204 -29.15 2.63 68.95
CA HIS A 204 -28.91 3.41 70.15
C HIS A 204 -30.06 4.40 70.43
N ASN A 205 -30.58 5.07 69.41
CA ASN A 205 -31.73 5.97 69.54
C ASN A 205 -33.00 5.20 69.94
N GLU A 206 -33.18 4.00 69.43
CA GLU A 206 -34.29 3.11 69.78
C GLU A 206 -34.17 2.65 71.24
N LEU A 207 -32.98 2.24 71.68
CA LEU A 207 -32.68 1.96 73.09
C LEU A 207 -32.94 3.17 74.00
N GLN A 208 -32.51 4.37 73.60
CA GLN A 208 -32.79 5.60 74.36
C GLN A 208 -34.28 5.90 74.41
N SER A 209 -35.00 5.75 73.30
CA SER A 209 -36.45 5.94 73.22
C SER A 209 -37.18 4.97 74.14
N THR A 210 -36.83 3.68 74.11
CA THR A 210 -37.37 2.64 75.00
C THR A 210 -37.08 2.98 76.47
N LYS A 211 -35.85 3.39 76.80
CA LYS A 211 -35.50 3.80 78.16
C LYS A 211 -36.26 5.04 78.62
N LEU A 212 -36.51 6.00 77.72
CA LEU A 212 -37.31 7.18 78.00
C LEU A 212 -38.78 6.80 78.27
N LYS A 213 -39.35 5.90 77.46
CA LYS A 213 -40.71 5.36 77.67
C LYS A 213 -40.82 4.62 79.01
N GLN A 214 -39.83 3.81 79.37
CA GLN A 214 -39.76 3.14 80.67
C GLN A 214 -39.72 4.15 81.82
N LEU A 215 -38.88 5.20 81.74
CA LEU A 215 -38.81 6.26 82.74
C LEU A 215 -40.13 7.05 82.87
N ILE A 216 -40.77 7.36 81.75
CA ILE A 216 -42.10 8.02 81.73
C ILE A 216 -43.12 7.12 82.43
N THR A 217 -43.12 5.82 82.11
CA THR A 217 -44.01 4.83 82.72
C THR A 217 -43.77 4.74 84.23
N GLN A 218 -42.52 4.57 84.67
CA GLN A 218 -42.15 4.55 86.09
C GLN A 218 -42.60 5.81 86.81
N ARG A 219 -42.33 7.00 86.26
CA ARG A 219 -42.80 8.26 86.86
C ARG A 219 -44.31 8.37 86.91
N SER A 220 -45.02 7.87 85.90
CA SER A 220 -46.50 7.88 85.91
C SER A 220 -47.06 6.93 86.97
N GLU A 221 -46.45 5.76 87.17
CA GLU A 221 -46.82 4.80 88.22
C GLU A 221 -46.48 5.34 89.61
N GLU A 222 -45.33 5.99 89.79
CA GLU A 222 -44.97 6.70 91.02
C GLU A 222 -45.95 7.84 91.32
N SER A 223 -46.33 8.63 90.32
CA SER A 223 -47.31 9.71 90.48
C SER A 223 -48.68 9.17 90.90
N LEU A 224 -49.13 8.06 90.29
CA LEU A 224 -50.39 7.40 90.66
C LEU A 224 -50.35 6.87 92.10
N ASN A 225 -49.23 6.28 92.53
CA ASN A 225 -49.02 5.81 93.90
C ASN A 225 -49.01 6.97 94.91
N VAL A 226 -48.40 8.10 94.55
CA VAL A 226 -48.46 9.33 95.36
C VAL A 226 -49.88 9.87 95.46
N ASP A 227 -50.63 9.91 94.35
CA ASP A 227 -52.04 10.35 94.36
C ASP A 227 -52.93 9.42 95.20
N GLU A 228 -52.71 8.10 95.16
CA GLU A 228 -53.40 7.14 96.02
C GLU A 228 -53.05 7.34 97.50
N LYS A 229 -51.78 7.56 97.84
CA LYS A 229 -51.36 7.89 99.21
C LYS A 229 -51.98 9.18 99.70
N VAL A 230 -52.04 10.22 98.88
CA VAL A 230 -52.68 11.51 99.21
C VAL A 230 -54.18 11.32 99.43
N LYS A 231 -54.86 10.50 98.61
CA LYS A 231 -56.28 10.16 98.82
C LYS A 231 -56.50 9.40 100.13
N GLN A 232 -55.67 8.41 100.45
CA GLN A 232 -55.74 7.70 101.74
C GLN A 232 -55.53 8.65 102.92
N LEU A 233 -54.52 9.53 102.85
CA LEU A 233 -54.25 10.50 103.91
C LEU A 233 -55.39 11.50 104.09
N ASN A 234 -56.00 11.96 102.99
CA ASN A 234 -57.18 12.84 103.06
C ASN A 234 -58.42 12.13 103.62
N SER A 235 -58.59 10.83 103.35
CA SER A 235 -59.65 10.02 103.99
C SER A 235 -59.39 9.90 105.50
N GLN A 236 -58.17 9.58 105.90
CA GLN A 236 -57.79 9.50 107.32
C GLN A 236 -58.01 10.83 108.06
N HIS A 237 -57.58 11.95 107.48
CA HIS A 237 -57.83 13.28 108.05
C HIS A 237 -59.32 13.64 108.10
N SER A 238 -60.11 13.23 107.12
CA SER A 238 -61.56 13.43 107.12
C SER A 238 -62.22 12.64 108.27
N ASP A 239 -61.79 11.40 108.48
CA ASP A 239 -62.29 10.54 109.55
C ASP A 239 -61.88 11.08 110.94
N GLU A 240 -60.63 11.54 111.10
CA GLU A 240 -60.16 12.22 112.33
C GLU A 240 -60.92 13.53 112.61
N LEU A 241 -61.17 14.36 111.59
CA LEU A 241 -61.97 15.58 111.76
C LEU A 241 -63.42 15.26 112.17
N SER A 242 -63.98 14.15 111.70
CA SER A 242 -65.32 13.70 112.09
C SER A 242 -65.36 13.24 113.56
N LEU A 243 -64.32 12.53 114.01
CA LEU A 243 -64.15 12.09 115.39
C LEU A 243 -63.97 13.29 116.33
N LEU A 244 -63.07 14.23 115.99
CA LEU A 244 -62.86 15.45 116.77
C LEU A 244 -64.10 16.34 116.83
N LYS A 245 -64.91 16.37 115.76
CA LYS A 245 -66.19 17.11 115.75
C LYS A 245 -67.24 16.47 116.67
N ASN A 246 -67.27 15.13 116.74
CA ASN A 246 -68.14 14.41 117.68
C ASN A 246 -67.68 14.59 119.13
N GLU A 247 -66.37 14.52 119.38
CA GLU A 247 -65.78 14.72 120.71
C GLU A 247 -66.00 16.16 121.23
N ASN A 248 -65.96 17.15 120.34
CA ASN A 248 -66.25 18.55 120.69
C ASN A 248 -67.75 18.79 120.99
N ASN A 249 -68.66 18.07 120.32
CA ASN A 249 -70.09 18.09 120.63
C ASN A 249 -70.40 17.42 121.99
N GLU A 250 -69.68 16.35 122.35
CA GLU A 250 -69.77 15.71 123.66
C GLU A 250 -69.23 16.60 124.80
N LEU A 251 -68.17 17.37 124.54
CA LEU A 251 -67.65 18.35 125.51
C LEU A 251 -68.61 19.54 125.73
N ASN A 252 -69.27 20.02 124.67
CA ASN A 252 -70.25 21.12 124.78
C ASN A 252 -71.48 20.70 125.61
N THR A 253 -71.98 19.48 125.40
CA THR A 253 -73.11 18.93 126.17
C THR A 253 -72.76 18.66 127.64
N ASN A 254 -71.50 18.34 127.95
CA ASN A 254 -71.03 18.13 129.32
C ASN A 254 -70.83 19.46 130.10
N ASN A 255 -70.49 20.55 129.42
CA ASN A 255 -70.41 21.88 130.03
C ASN A 255 -71.79 22.48 130.37
N GLU A 256 -72.80 22.30 129.51
CA GLU A 256 -74.17 22.76 129.78
C GLU A 256 -74.82 22.06 131.00
N GLN A 257 -74.42 20.81 131.30
CA GLN A 257 -74.91 20.08 132.48
C GLN A 257 -74.26 20.53 133.80
N LYS A 258 -73.03 21.09 133.77
CA LYS A 258 -72.35 21.61 134.97
C LYS A 258 -72.90 22.96 135.44
N ASP A 259 -73.29 23.84 134.51
CA ASP A 259 -73.87 25.14 134.87
C ASP A 259 -75.28 25.02 135.48
N LEU A 260 -76.01 23.94 135.16
CA LEU A 260 -77.32 23.64 135.75
C LEU A 260 -77.23 23.13 137.21
N LEU A 261 -76.11 22.49 137.60
CA LEU A 261 -75.91 21.94 138.95
C LEU A 261 -75.48 23.02 139.97
N ILE A 262 -74.71 24.02 139.52
CA ILE A 262 -74.23 25.13 140.36
C ILE A 262 -75.36 26.12 140.71
N SER A 263 -76.32 26.33 139.79
CA SER A 263 -77.52 27.16 140.03
C SER A 263 -78.50 26.55 141.06
N LYS A 264 -78.52 25.21 141.20
CA LYS A 264 -79.38 24.50 142.18
C LYS A 264 -78.79 24.41 143.59
N GLN A 265 -77.46 24.51 143.76
CA GLN A 265 -76.83 24.45 145.09
C GLN A 265 -76.75 25.81 145.80
N ASN A 266 -76.67 26.94 145.08
CA ASN A 266 -76.61 28.28 145.70
C ASN A 266 -77.96 28.81 146.24
N LYS A 267 -79.09 28.19 145.90
CA LYS A 267 -80.42 28.55 146.45
C LYS A 267 -80.81 27.81 147.74
N LYS A 268 -80.04 26.79 148.17
CA LYS A 268 -80.31 26.02 149.41
C LYS A 268 -79.52 26.47 150.65
N LEU A 269 -78.54 27.37 150.49
CA LEU A 269 -77.65 27.84 151.58
C LEU A 269 -78.11 29.15 152.27
N VAL A 270 -79.16 29.82 151.79
CA VAL A 270 -79.61 31.14 152.30
C VAL A 270 -80.87 31.05 153.19
N GLN A 271 -81.46 29.87 153.38
CA GLN A 271 -82.72 29.69 154.16
C GLN A 271 -82.63 28.70 155.33
N LEU A 272 -81.44 28.34 155.81
CA LEU A 272 -81.28 27.42 156.95
C LEU A 272 -80.33 27.95 158.04
N ASN A 273 -80.23 29.28 158.20
CA ASN A 273 -79.28 29.91 159.13
C ASN A 273 -79.91 30.98 160.05
N GLU A 274 -81.17 30.83 160.45
CA GLU A 274 -81.77 31.62 161.54
C GLU A 274 -82.96 30.88 162.19
N SER A 275 -82.82 30.57 163.49
CA SER A 275 -83.69 29.75 164.38
C SER A 275 -83.44 28.24 164.23
N ILE A 276 -82.84 27.52 165.17
CA ILE A 276 -83.18 27.48 166.61
C ILE A 276 -81.93 27.08 167.43
N LEU A 277 -81.69 27.85 168.49
CA LEU A 277 -80.70 27.63 169.54
C LEU A 277 -81.48 27.60 170.86
N SER A 278 -81.84 26.41 171.37
CA SER A 278 -82.10 26.17 172.81
C SER A 278 -82.36 24.68 173.13
N SER A 279 -81.45 24.13 173.94
CA SER A 279 -81.60 23.05 174.95
C SER A 279 -82.17 21.69 174.53
N GLU A 280 -81.40 20.60 174.54
CA GLU A 280 -80.86 19.83 175.69
C GLU A 280 -81.89 19.09 176.57
N LYS A 281 -81.51 17.84 176.90
CA LYS A 281 -81.94 16.93 177.98
C LYS A 281 -83.10 15.95 177.74
N SER A 282 -82.73 14.69 177.50
CA SER A 282 -82.91 13.55 178.42
C SER A 282 -82.34 12.28 177.74
N ASN A 283 -81.21 11.72 178.18
CA ASN A 283 -81.13 10.61 179.15
C ASN A 283 -81.96 9.38 178.73
N GLU A 284 -81.48 8.14 178.67
CA GLU A 284 -80.21 7.47 179.01
C GLU A 284 -80.38 5.98 178.56
N GLU A 285 -79.35 5.14 178.75
CA GLU A 285 -79.25 3.67 178.51
C GLU A 285 -78.61 3.26 177.16
N LYS A 286 -77.29 2.98 177.03
CA LYS A 286 -76.35 1.97 177.60
C LYS A 286 -76.42 0.55 177.00
N SER A 287 -75.22 0.10 176.58
CA SER A 287 -74.62 -1.27 176.59
C SER A 287 -74.18 -1.70 175.18
N LEU A 288 -72.90 -1.70 174.74
CA LEU A 288 -71.66 -2.33 175.23
C LEU A 288 -71.71 -3.87 175.33
N VAL A 289 -70.70 -4.53 174.72
CA VAL A 289 -69.94 -5.76 175.11
C VAL A 289 -69.27 -6.33 173.82
N ILE A 290 -67.96 -6.12 173.56
CA ILE A 290 -66.75 -6.93 173.94
C ILE A 290 -66.51 -8.09 172.95
N GLU A 291 -65.42 -8.17 172.17
CA GLU A 291 -64.01 -8.45 172.50
C GLU A 291 -63.76 -9.77 173.27
N ARG A 292 -63.73 -10.91 172.55
CA ARG A 292 -63.04 -12.18 172.90
C ARG A 292 -63.43 -13.19 171.80
N LEU A 293 -62.56 -13.70 170.93
CA LEU A 293 -61.23 -14.25 171.18
C LEU A 293 -60.32 -14.20 169.95
N GLN A 294 -59.12 -13.70 170.20
CA GLN A 294 -57.86 -14.04 169.54
C GLN A 294 -57.62 -15.56 169.48
N THR A 295 -57.13 -16.01 168.31
CA THR A 295 -56.13 -17.08 168.05
C THR A 295 -56.39 -18.52 168.51
N LEU A 296 -56.56 -19.45 167.56
CA LEU A 296 -55.53 -20.34 166.99
C LEU A 296 -56.18 -21.53 166.24
N GLY A 297 -55.52 -22.03 165.19
CA GLY A 297 -55.72 -23.42 164.73
C GLY A 297 -56.01 -23.61 163.24
N GLU A 298 -54.97 -23.48 162.42
CA GLU A 298 -54.50 -24.51 161.50
C GLU A 298 -55.50 -25.48 160.81
N THR A 299 -55.36 -25.56 159.48
CA THR A 299 -55.68 -26.67 158.54
C THR A 299 -57.16 -26.86 158.13
N LEU A 300 -57.56 -27.22 156.89
CA LEU A 300 -56.91 -27.74 155.68
C LEU A 300 -57.96 -27.56 154.51
N THR A 301 -57.60 -26.94 153.37
CA THR A 301 -57.49 -27.53 151.99
C THR A 301 -58.64 -27.45 150.96
N ALA A 302 -58.18 -27.12 149.73
CA ALA A 302 -58.47 -27.67 148.40
C ALA A 302 -59.37 -26.86 147.44
N GLY A 303 -58.75 -26.29 146.39
CA GLY A 303 -59.49 -25.77 145.23
C GLY A 303 -58.72 -25.01 144.12
N GLU A 304 -57.44 -24.65 144.29
CA GLU A 304 -56.69 -23.81 143.31
C GLU A 304 -55.76 -24.63 142.39
N GLY A 305 -56.33 -25.43 141.50
CA GLY A 305 -55.56 -26.31 140.60
C GLY A 305 -55.80 -26.16 139.09
N LYS A 306 -56.74 -25.31 138.63
CA LYS A 306 -57.12 -25.26 137.20
C LYS A 306 -56.85 -23.96 136.45
N PHE A 307 -56.54 -22.84 137.11
CA PHE A 307 -56.47 -21.53 136.43
C PHE A 307 -55.07 -21.08 135.96
N LYS A 308 -53.98 -21.71 136.43
CA LYS A 308 -52.59 -21.35 136.03
C LYS A 308 -52.04 -22.16 134.86
N GLN A 309 -52.68 -23.26 134.47
CA GLN A 309 -52.26 -24.08 133.33
C GLN A 309 -52.94 -23.63 132.02
N GLU A 310 -54.20 -23.17 132.07
CA GLU A 310 -54.91 -22.61 130.91
C GLU A 310 -54.37 -21.23 130.48
N GLN A 311 -53.88 -20.40 131.40
CA GLN A 311 -53.33 -19.08 131.06
C GLN A 311 -51.96 -19.16 130.35
N LYS A 312 -51.20 -20.24 130.58
CA LYS A 312 -49.89 -20.48 129.95
C LYS A 312 -50.03 -21.10 128.55
N GLN A 313 -51.01 -21.98 128.36
CA GLN A 313 -51.35 -22.54 127.06
C GLN A 313 -51.90 -21.47 126.10
N LEU A 314 -52.77 -20.57 126.59
CA LEU A 314 -53.36 -19.49 125.78
C LEU A 314 -52.34 -18.43 125.33
N THR A 315 -51.26 -18.21 126.09
CA THR A 315 -50.19 -17.27 125.70
C THR A 315 -49.22 -17.87 124.70
N GLU A 316 -48.91 -19.17 124.79
CA GLU A 316 -48.10 -19.88 123.80
C GLU A 316 -48.85 -20.04 122.46
N ASP A 317 -50.15 -20.37 122.49
CA ASP A 317 -50.98 -20.50 121.29
C ASP A 317 -51.14 -19.15 120.56
N LEU A 318 -51.28 -18.04 121.30
CA LEU A 318 -51.35 -16.69 120.72
C LEU A 318 -50.01 -16.26 120.09
N GLN A 319 -48.88 -16.72 120.63
CA GLN A 319 -47.55 -16.40 120.11
C GLN A 319 -47.20 -17.22 118.87
N LEU A 320 -47.61 -18.50 118.83
CA LEU A 320 -47.53 -19.34 117.62
C LEU A 320 -48.43 -18.81 116.51
N ALA A 321 -49.68 -18.44 116.83
CA ALA A 321 -50.60 -17.86 115.85
C ALA A 321 -50.08 -16.53 115.28
N LYS A 322 -49.44 -15.68 116.08
CA LYS A 322 -48.80 -14.45 115.60
C LYS A 322 -47.59 -14.74 114.70
N GLN A 323 -46.77 -15.74 115.01
CA GLN A 323 -45.65 -16.14 114.15
C GLN A 323 -46.11 -16.77 112.84
N GLU A 324 -47.19 -17.55 112.85
CA GLU A 324 -47.80 -18.06 111.60
C GLU A 324 -48.42 -16.92 110.79
N LEU A 325 -49.09 -15.95 111.43
CA LEU A 325 -49.64 -14.78 110.74
C LEU A 325 -48.53 -13.95 110.07
N GLU A 326 -47.42 -13.67 110.77
CA GLU A 326 -46.25 -12.99 110.19
C GLU A 326 -45.62 -13.76 109.03
N LYS A 327 -45.59 -15.10 109.09
CA LYS A 327 -45.12 -15.92 107.97
C LYS A 327 -46.07 -15.83 106.78
N THR A 328 -47.38 -15.82 107.01
CA THR A 328 -48.37 -15.69 105.93
C THR A 328 -48.39 -14.28 105.32
N GLU A 329 -48.20 -13.23 106.12
CA GLU A 329 -48.06 -11.86 105.60
C GLU A 329 -46.80 -11.71 104.75
N LYS A 330 -45.67 -12.28 105.19
CA LYS A 330 -44.44 -12.30 104.38
C LYS A 330 -44.64 -13.05 103.06
N ALA A 331 -45.30 -14.21 103.08
CA ALA A 331 -45.60 -14.95 101.86
C ALA A 331 -46.54 -14.18 100.91
N LEU A 332 -47.52 -13.44 101.44
CA LEU A 332 -48.40 -12.58 100.64
C LEU A 332 -47.67 -11.39 100.01
N ILE A 333 -46.71 -10.80 100.74
CA ILE A 333 -45.84 -9.75 100.20
C ILE A 333 -44.98 -10.30 99.07
N GLU A 334 -44.33 -11.46 99.26
CA GLU A 334 -43.53 -12.12 98.23
C GLU A 334 -44.35 -12.49 96.98
N ILE A 335 -45.59 -12.96 97.16
CA ILE A 335 -46.51 -13.25 96.03
C ILE A 335 -46.90 -11.97 95.29
N ASN A 336 -47.16 -10.88 96.01
CA ASN A 336 -47.47 -9.59 95.38
C ASN A 336 -46.27 -9.01 94.63
N GLU A 337 -45.06 -9.15 95.16
CA GLU A 337 -43.83 -8.78 94.47
C GLU A 337 -43.62 -9.64 93.21
N ALA A 338 -43.84 -10.95 93.30
CA ALA A 338 -43.76 -11.85 92.15
C ALA A 338 -44.80 -11.53 91.07
N ASN A 339 -46.04 -11.21 91.44
CA ASN A 339 -47.08 -10.81 90.51
C ASN A 339 -46.79 -9.46 89.84
N SER A 340 -46.22 -8.50 90.58
CA SER A 340 -45.72 -7.24 90.03
C SER A 340 -44.65 -7.49 88.96
N LEU A 341 -43.69 -8.37 89.28
CA LEU A 341 -42.60 -8.74 88.36
C LEU A 341 -43.11 -9.44 87.10
N ILE A 342 -44.05 -10.38 87.23
CA ILE A 342 -44.68 -11.08 86.10
C ILE A 342 -45.41 -10.08 85.20
N LYS A 343 -46.14 -9.12 85.78
CA LYS A 343 -46.88 -8.12 85.02
C LYS A 343 -45.94 -7.19 84.26
N SER A 344 -44.82 -6.81 84.86
CA SER A 344 -43.75 -6.05 84.21
C SER A 344 -43.12 -6.83 83.05
N ASN A 345 -42.76 -8.10 83.26
CA ASN A 345 -42.20 -8.96 82.22
C ASN A 345 -43.18 -9.19 81.06
N ASN A 346 -44.47 -9.40 81.34
CA ASN A 346 -45.49 -9.55 80.30
C ASN A 346 -45.62 -8.29 79.43
N LYS A 347 -45.50 -7.11 80.03
CA LYS A 347 -45.51 -5.85 79.30
C LYS A 347 -44.28 -5.71 78.40
N GLU A 348 -43.09 -6.11 78.87
CA GLU A 348 -41.89 -6.19 78.02
C GLU A 348 -42.06 -7.20 76.88
N TYR A 349 -42.65 -8.37 77.12
CA TYR A 349 -42.90 -9.36 76.07
C TYR A 349 -43.92 -8.87 75.03
N GLU A 350 -44.97 -8.16 75.45
CA GLU A 350 -45.91 -7.51 74.53
C GLU A 350 -45.21 -6.45 73.66
N GLU A 351 -44.40 -5.58 74.25
CA GLU A 351 -43.62 -4.58 73.51
C GLU A 351 -42.68 -5.24 72.50
N LYS A 352 -42.01 -6.33 72.90
CA LYS A 352 -41.09 -7.09 72.03
C LYS A 352 -41.82 -7.81 70.90
N ASN A 353 -43.00 -8.37 71.16
CA ASN A 353 -43.84 -8.97 70.12
C ASN A 353 -44.35 -7.94 69.12
N ASN A 354 -44.73 -6.74 69.59
CA ASN A 354 -45.15 -5.66 68.70
C ASN A 354 -43.99 -5.22 67.78
N LEU A 355 -42.78 -5.04 68.33
CA LEU A 355 -41.57 -4.74 67.55
C LEU A 355 -41.25 -5.81 66.50
N LEU A 356 -41.37 -7.09 66.86
CA LEU A 356 -41.18 -8.21 65.93
C LEU A 356 -42.25 -8.22 64.83
N THR A 357 -43.49 -7.88 65.16
CA THR A 357 -44.60 -7.81 64.20
C THR A 357 -44.38 -6.67 63.20
N ASP A 358 -43.94 -5.51 63.68
CA ASP A 358 -43.58 -4.37 62.83
C ASP A 358 -42.38 -4.70 61.93
N SER A 359 -41.35 -5.35 62.48
CA SER A 359 -40.18 -5.81 61.72
C SER A 359 -40.55 -6.82 60.63
N LEU A 360 -41.46 -7.75 60.91
CA LEU A 360 -41.99 -8.69 59.92
C LEU A 360 -42.76 -7.98 58.81
N SER A 361 -43.55 -6.97 59.15
CA SER A 361 -44.27 -6.14 58.18
C SER A 361 -43.32 -5.37 57.25
N GLU A 362 -42.23 -4.82 57.79
CA GLU A 362 -41.19 -4.18 56.98
C GLU A 362 -40.44 -5.18 56.09
N LEU A 363 -40.16 -6.39 56.60
CA LEU A 363 -39.54 -7.46 55.84
C LEU A 363 -40.44 -7.94 54.69
N GLU A 364 -41.75 -8.04 54.90
CA GLU A 364 -42.71 -8.36 53.83
C GLU A 364 -42.76 -7.27 52.76
N LYS A 365 -42.77 -5.99 53.15
CA LYS A 365 -42.76 -4.86 52.20
C LYS A 365 -41.48 -4.86 51.36
N THR A 366 -40.33 -5.09 51.98
CA THR A 366 -39.04 -5.18 51.26
C THR A 366 -39.00 -6.40 50.34
N SER A 367 -39.48 -7.56 50.79
CA SER A 367 -39.60 -8.76 49.95
C SER A 367 -40.50 -8.54 48.73
N GLN A 368 -41.66 -7.89 48.90
CA GLN A 368 -42.55 -7.56 47.78
C GLN A 368 -41.90 -6.61 46.78
N LYS A 369 -41.16 -5.60 47.26
CA LYS A 369 -40.44 -4.67 46.40
C LYS A 369 -39.35 -5.38 45.59
N VAL A 370 -38.56 -6.25 46.23
CA VAL A 370 -37.54 -7.05 45.55
C VAL A 370 -38.14 -7.98 44.49
N HIS A 371 -39.29 -8.60 44.77
CA HIS A 371 -40.00 -9.40 43.75
C HIS A 371 -40.44 -8.56 42.55
N ALA A 372 -41.02 -7.38 42.79
CA ALA A 372 -41.44 -6.49 41.71
C ALA A 372 -40.26 -5.99 40.86
N ASP A 373 -39.11 -5.73 41.49
CA ASP A 373 -37.89 -5.32 40.77
C ASP A 373 -37.28 -6.50 40.00
N PHE A 374 -37.34 -7.73 40.54
CA PHE A 374 -36.92 -8.94 39.84
C PHE A 374 -37.76 -9.19 38.58
N ASP A 375 -39.09 -9.08 38.66
CA ASP A 375 -39.99 -9.25 37.53
C ASP A 375 -39.70 -8.22 36.41
N LYS A 376 -39.41 -6.97 36.79
CA LYS A 376 -39.00 -5.93 35.83
C LYS A 376 -37.67 -6.29 35.14
N LEU A 377 -36.66 -6.70 35.90
CA LEU A 377 -35.36 -7.11 35.36
C LEU A 377 -35.48 -8.33 34.45
N GLN A 378 -36.39 -9.25 34.75
CA GLN A 378 -36.65 -10.42 33.92
C GLN A 378 -37.26 -10.01 32.56
N GLU A 379 -38.22 -9.09 32.55
CA GLU A 379 -38.82 -8.59 31.31
C GLU A 379 -37.82 -7.75 30.49
N GLU A 380 -37.03 -6.89 31.13
CA GLU A 380 -35.96 -6.13 30.46
C GLU A 380 -34.94 -7.05 29.79
N ASN A 381 -34.51 -8.12 30.48
CA ASN A 381 -33.61 -9.12 29.92
C ASN A 381 -34.20 -9.81 28.69
N LYS A 382 -35.48 -10.14 28.73
CA LYS A 382 -36.18 -10.75 27.59
C LYS A 382 -36.19 -9.81 26.39
N VAL A 383 -36.53 -8.54 26.57
CA VAL A 383 -36.53 -7.52 25.51
C VAL A 383 -35.12 -7.31 24.95
N LEU A 384 -34.09 -7.28 25.80
CA LEU A 384 -32.70 -7.16 25.36
C LEU A 384 -32.26 -8.37 24.51
N LYS A 385 -32.66 -9.58 24.91
CA LYS A 385 -32.37 -10.81 24.17
C LYS A 385 -33.03 -10.81 22.80
N GLU A 386 -34.30 -10.42 22.72
CA GLU A 386 -35.03 -10.29 21.44
C GLU A 386 -34.38 -9.23 20.53
N LYS A 387 -33.96 -8.07 21.08
CA LYS A 387 -33.22 -7.05 20.32
C LYS A 387 -31.88 -7.56 19.80
N ALA A 388 -31.15 -8.33 20.61
CA ALA A 388 -29.87 -8.92 20.22
C ALA A 388 -30.04 -9.94 19.07
N GLU A 389 -31.03 -10.83 19.16
CA GLU A 389 -31.37 -11.79 18.11
C GLU A 389 -31.78 -11.08 16.80
N GLN A 390 -32.61 -10.04 16.91
CA GLN A 390 -33.04 -9.26 15.75
C GLN A 390 -31.87 -8.52 15.09
N SER A 391 -30.96 -7.95 15.89
CA SER A 391 -29.72 -7.33 15.41
C SER A 391 -28.80 -8.34 14.70
N ASN A 392 -28.62 -9.53 15.29
CA ASN A 392 -27.84 -10.61 14.68
C ASN A 392 -28.42 -11.03 13.32
N SER A 393 -29.74 -11.24 13.22
CA SER A 393 -30.37 -11.62 11.94
C SER A 393 -30.16 -10.55 10.84
N LYS A 394 -30.25 -9.26 11.20
CA LYS A 394 -30.00 -8.15 10.27
C LYS A 394 -28.54 -8.08 9.83
N ASN A 395 -27.61 -8.28 10.78
CA ASN A 395 -26.18 -8.27 10.49
C ASN A 395 -25.77 -9.46 9.62
N GLU A 396 -26.35 -10.64 9.85
CA GLU A 396 -26.10 -11.83 9.05
C GLU A 396 -26.65 -11.67 7.62
N GLY A 397 -27.84 -11.07 7.47
CA GLY A 397 -28.38 -10.67 6.17
C GLY A 397 -27.45 -9.72 5.42
N ARG A 398 -27.04 -8.61 6.07
CA ARG A 398 -26.09 -7.64 5.50
C ARG A 398 -24.74 -8.26 5.12
N PHE A 399 -24.23 -9.17 5.95
CA PHE A 399 -22.99 -9.88 5.66
C PHE A 399 -23.11 -10.77 4.42
N ASN A 400 -24.24 -11.47 4.27
CA ASN A 400 -24.51 -12.30 3.10
C ASN A 400 -24.67 -11.48 1.81
N ASP A 401 -25.36 -10.34 1.89
CA ASP A 401 -25.49 -9.40 0.77
C ASP A 401 -24.12 -8.85 0.37
N LEU A 402 -23.31 -8.39 1.34
CA LEU A 402 -21.95 -7.92 1.08
C LEU A 402 -21.09 -9.02 0.44
N LYS A 403 -21.18 -10.25 0.92
CA LYS A 403 -20.46 -11.40 0.35
C LYS A 403 -20.89 -11.70 -1.09
N LYS A 404 -22.17 -11.50 -1.42
CA LYS A 404 -22.71 -11.66 -2.77
C LYS A 404 -22.20 -10.56 -3.70
N ASP A 405 -22.25 -9.31 -3.25
CA ASP A 405 -21.78 -8.14 -4.00
C ASP A 405 -20.28 -8.24 -4.26
N LEU A 406 -19.50 -8.62 -3.25
CA LEU A 406 -18.05 -8.80 -3.39
C LEU A 406 -17.73 -9.88 -4.43
N ARG A 407 -18.45 -11.00 -4.42
CA ARG A 407 -18.28 -12.08 -5.42
C ARG A 407 -18.68 -11.64 -6.82
N ALA A 408 -19.74 -10.84 -6.96
CA ALA A 408 -20.17 -10.32 -8.25
C ALA A 408 -19.13 -9.36 -8.82
N GLU A 409 -18.59 -8.47 -7.99
CA GLU A 409 -17.55 -7.53 -8.39
C GLU A 409 -16.23 -8.23 -8.71
N THR A 410 -15.82 -9.26 -7.93
CA THR A 410 -14.65 -10.08 -8.28
C THR A 410 -14.80 -10.72 -9.65
N LYS A 411 -15.94 -11.34 -9.96
CA LYS A 411 -16.19 -11.93 -11.28
C LYS A 411 -16.17 -10.89 -12.40
N ARG A 412 -16.72 -9.70 -12.15
CA ARG A 412 -16.69 -8.61 -13.12
C ARG A 412 -15.25 -8.16 -13.40
N LEU A 413 -14.44 -7.99 -12.36
CA LEU A 413 -13.03 -7.62 -12.50
C LEU A 413 -12.21 -8.71 -13.21
N GLU A 414 -12.48 -9.99 -12.94
CA GLU A 414 -11.86 -11.11 -13.66
C GLU A 414 -12.16 -11.06 -15.17
N ILE A 415 -13.42 -10.79 -15.55
CA ILE A 415 -13.81 -10.64 -16.95
C ILE A 415 -13.10 -9.44 -17.60
N CYS A 416 -13.11 -8.26 -16.95
CA CYS A 416 -12.43 -7.08 -17.48
C CYS A 416 -10.91 -7.29 -17.61
N LEU A 417 -10.29 -8.06 -16.70
CA LEU A 417 -8.88 -8.38 -16.77
C LEU A 417 -8.57 -9.34 -17.94
N GLN A 418 -9.43 -10.32 -18.18
CA GLN A 418 -9.32 -11.21 -19.33
C GLN A 418 -9.48 -10.43 -20.65
N GLU A 419 -10.48 -9.56 -20.76
CA GLU A 419 -10.67 -8.71 -21.95
C GLU A 419 -9.46 -7.81 -22.22
N ALA A 420 -8.85 -7.27 -21.17
CA ALA A 420 -7.63 -6.48 -21.28
C ALA A 420 -6.43 -7.31 -21.75
N GLN A 421 -6.29 -8.54 -21.25
CA GLN A 421 -5.26 -9.48 -21.70
C GLN A 421 -5.43 -9.86 -23.16
N ASP A 422 -6.65 -10.19 -23.58
CA ASP A 422 -6.95 -10.54 -24.97
C ASP A 422 -6.63 -9.37 -25.92
N LYS A 423 -6.92 -8.13 -25.50
CA LYS A 423 -6.58 -6.92 -26.25
C LYS A 423 -5.06 -6.69 -26.35
N ILE A 424 -4.30 -6.99 -25.30
CA ILE A 424 -2.84 -6.92 -25.33
C ILE A 424 -2.29 -7.91 -26.35
N VAL A 425 -2.79 -9.15 -26.36
CA VAL A 425 -2.37 -10.19 -27.32
C VAL A 425 -2.63 -9.73 -28.77
N LEU A 426 -3.80 -9.15 -29.04
CA LEU A 426 -4.10 -8.60 -30.37
C LEU A 426 -3.15 -7.46 -30.76
N LEU A 427 -2.86 -6.54 -29.84
CA LEU A 427 -1.91 -5.43 -30.10
C LEU A 427 -0.47 -5.93 -30.32
N GLU A 428 -0.06 -7.01 -29.64
CA GLU A 428 1.23 -7.64 -29.88
C GLU A 428 1.31 -8.32 -31.25
N GLN A 429 0.22 -8.94 -31.70
CA GLN A 429 0.10 -9.48 -33.05
C GLN A 429 0.20 -8.36 -34.10
N ASP A 430 -0.62 -7.30 -33.98
CA ASP A 430 -0.59 -6.15 -34.89
C ASP A 430 0.81 -5.53 -34.95
N LYS A 431 1.48 -5.37 -33.79
CA LYS A 431 2.84 -4.85 -33.72
C LYS A 431 3.82 -5.73 -34.51
N ASN A 432 3.72 -7.04 -34.38
CA ASN A 432 4.59 -7.97 -35.11
C ASN A 432 4.35 -7.89 -36.62
N ASP A 433 3.09 -7.82 -37.05
CA ASP A 433 2.72 -7.64 -38.45
C ASP A 433 3.28 -6.33 -39.02
N PHE A 434 3.21 -5.24 -38.25
CA PHE A 434 3.84 -3.96 -38.62
C PHE A 434 5.36 -4.05 -38.74
N ILE A 435 6.02 -4.77 -37.83
CA ILE A 435 7.47 -5.00 -37.90
C ILE A 435 7.82 -5.79 -39.17
N GLU A 436 7.09 -6.85 -39.50
CA GLU A 436 7.32 -7.63 -40.72
C GLU A 436 7.11 -6.80 -41.99
N LYS A 437 6.02 -6.02 -42.03
CA LYS A 437 5.76 -5.11 -43.16
C LYS A 437 6.85 -4.05 -43.32
N THR A 438 7.39 -3.56 -42.20
CA THR A 438 8.50 -2.59 -42.21
C THR A 438 9.77 -3.20 -42.79
N LYS A 439 10.13 -4.43 -42.36
CA LYS A 439 11.28 -5.16 -42.93
C LYS A 439 11.15 -5.41 -44.43
N LEU A 440 9.94 -5.71 -44.90
CA LEU A 440 9.68 -5.89 -46.34
C LEU A 440 9.91 -4.59 -47.12
N LEU A 441 9.41 -3.46 -46.59
CA LEU A 441 9.60 -2.15 -47.21
C LEU A 441 11.07 -1.71 -47.20
N GLU A 442 11.81 -1.98 -46.12
CA GLU A 442 13.25 -1.71 -46.05
C GLU A 442 14.03 -2.51 -47.11
N ALA A 443 13.67 -3.78 -47.31
CA ALA A 443 14.27 -4.62 -48.35
C ALA A 443 13.98 -4.05 -49.77
N GLN A 444 12.74 -3.64 -50.03
CA GLN A 444 12.36 -3.00 -51.30
C GLN A 444 13.09 -1.67 -51.51
N GLU A 445 13.28 -0.87 -50.47
CA GLU A 445 14.02 0.40 -50.56
C GLU A 445 15.48 0.17 -50.95
N ILE A 446 16.11 -0.88 -50.42
CA ILE A 446 17.48 -1.26 -50.79
C ILE A 446 17.53 -1.68 -52.27
N GLU A 447 16.60 -2.52 -52.72
CA GLU A 447 16.51 -2.97 -54.12
C GLU A 447 16.36 -1.78 -55.08
N TYR A 448 15.43 -0.86 -54.80
CA TYR A 448 15.26 0.35 -55.63
C TYR A 448 16.49 1.26 -55.63
N LYS A 449 17.21 1.38 -54.50
CA LYS A 449 18.47 2.13 -54.45
C LYS A 449 19.56 1.50 -55.32
N GLU A 450 19.65 0.17 -55.33
CA GLU A 450 20.59 -0.56 -56.18
C GLU A 450 20.23 -0.39 -57.67
N GLU A 451 18.97 -0.53 -58.04
CA GLU A 451 18.49 -0.30 -59.41
C GLU A 451 18.77 1.12 -59.90
N LEU A 452 18.48 2.14 -59.07
CA LEU A 452 18.79 3.53 -59.39
C LEU A 452 20.29 3.76 -59.59
N SER A 453 21.13 3.12 -58.76
CA SER A 453 22.58 3.20 -58.92
C SER A 453 23.04 2.57 -60.25
N GLN A 454 22.48 1.42 -60.63
CA GLN A 454 22.82 0.78 -61.91
C GLN A 454 22.35 1.61 -63.10
N ASN A 455 21.13 2.16 -63.04
CA ASN A 455 20.60 3.01 -64.10
C ASN A 455 21.43 4.28 -64.28
N LYS A 456 21.94 4.85 -63.18
CA LYS A 456 22.84 6.00 -63.25
C LYS A 456 24.14 5.68 -63.97
N ILE A 457 24.77 4.53 -63.66
CA ILE A 457 25.98 4.07 -64.36
C ILE A 457 25.72 3.92 -65.87
N LYS A 458 24.61 3.27 -66.26
CA LYS A 458 24.23 3.12 -67.67
C LYS A 458 24.01 4.46 -68.37
N LEU A 459 23.42 5.44 -67.67
CA LEU A 459 23.22 6.77 -68.21
C LEU A 459 24.56 7.48 -68.45
N ASP A 460 25.49 7.39 -67.50
CA ASP A 460 26.84 7.95 -67.63
C ASP A 460 27.63 7.29 -68.79
N GLU A 461 27.50 5.97 -68.97
CA GLU A 461 28.06 5.24 -70.11
C GLU A 461 27.48 5.73 -71.44
N GLN A 462 26.16 5.89 -71.52
CA GLN A 462 25.49 6.40 -72.72
C GLN A 462 25.89 7.84 -73.05
N ASP A 463 26.02 8.71 -72.04
CA ASP A 463 26.47 10.08 -72.24
C ASP A 463 27.93 10.13 -72.73
N ASN A 464 28.80 9.26 -72.21
CA ASN A 464 30.18 9.13 -72.69
C ASN A 464 30.23 8.68 -74.16
N GLU A 465 29.46 7.66 -74.53
CA GLU A 465 29.38 7.16 -75.91
C GLU A 465 28.83 8.22 -76.87
N LEU A 466 27.80 8.96 -76.42
CA LEU A 466 27.24 10.07 -77.19
C LEU A 466 28.28 11.18 -77.41
N ASN A 467 29.04 11.54 -76.39
CA ASN A 467 30.09 12.55 -76.48
C ASN A 467 31.23 12.11 -77.40
N PHE A 468 31.64 10.84 -77.33
CA PHE A 468 32.63 10.26 -78.24
C PHE A 468 32.14 10.33 -79.69
N THR A 469 30.90 9.93 -79.95
CA THR A 469 30.28 9.96 -81.28
C THR A 469 30.15 11.39 -81.81
N LYS A 470 29.74 12.35 -80.97
CA LYS A 470 29.70 13.78 -81.32
C LYS A 470 31.09 14.28 -81.72
N GLY A 471 32.13 13.97 -80.93
CA GLY A 471 33.51 14.35 -81.24
C GLY A 471 33.99 13.78 -82.58
N ARG A 472 33.71 12.50 -82.84
CA ARG A 472 34.00 11.85 -84.13
C ARG A 472 33.27 12.53 -85.29
N ASN A 473 31.98 12.82 -85.12
CA ASN A 473 31.18 13.50 -86.15
C ASN A 473 31.68 14.92 -86.44
N SER A 474 32.01 15.70 -85.42
CA SER A 474 32.59 17.04 -85.61
C SER A 474 33.93 16.98 -86.35
N SER A 475 34.78 15.98 -86.04
CA SER A 475 36.04 15.78 -86.77
C SER A 475 35.81 15.39 -88.23
N LEU A 476 34.87 14.49 -88.51
CA LEU A 476 34.50 14.10 -89.86
C LEU A 476 33.92 15.27 -90.66
N GLN A 477 33.03 16.06 -90.04
CA GLN A 477 32.45 17.26 -90.67
C GLN A 477 33.55 18.27 -91.03
N SER A 478 34.50 18.53 -90.12
CA SER A 478 35.62 19.43 -90.39
C SER A 478 36.51 18.95 -91.53
N ARG A 479 36.76 17.62 -91.63
CA ARG A 479 37.48 17.04 -92.78
C ARG A 479 36.71 17.22 -94.08
N GLN A 480 35.42 16.90 -94.08
CA GLN A 480 34.56 17.07 -95.26
C GLN A 480 34.50 18.53 -95.71
N GLU A 481 34.38 19.49 -94.79
CA GLU A 481 34.41 20.93 -95.10
C GLU A 481 35.74 21.34 -95.74
N THR A 482 36.86 20.81 -95.23
CA THR A 482 38.20 21.06 -95.78
C THR A 482 38.35 20.46 -97.18
N GLU A 483 37.93 19.21 -97.39
CA GLU A 483 37.95 18.53 -98.69
C GLU A 483 37.06 19.25 -99.71
N ILE A 484 35.86 19.66 -99.32
CA ILE A 484 34.95 20.46 -100.17
C ILE A 484 35.61 21.79 -100.54
N HIS A 485 36.27 22.46 -99.59
CA HIS A 485 36.95 23.72 -99.87
C HIS A 485 38.12 23.55 -100.84
N GLN A 486 38.95 22.51 -100.65
CA GLN A 486 40.03 22.17 -101.57
C GLN A 486 39.51 21.83 -102.97
N ALA A 487 38.46 21.02 -103.07
CA ALA A 487 37.83 20.67 -104.34
C ALA A 487 37.24 21.90 -105.06
N ARG A 488 36.60 22.81 -104.32
CA ARG A 488 36.10 24.08 -104.88
C ARG A 488 37.24 24.96 -105.39
N THR A 489 38.33 25.09 -104.64
CA THR A 489 39.50 25.87 -105.07
C THR A 489 40.14 25.26 -106.32
N ALA A 490 40.33 23.94 -106.36
CA ALA A 490 40.86 23.25 -107.54
C ALA A 490 39.95 23.44 -108.78
N TYR A 491 38.63 23.33 -108.60
CA TYR A 491 37.67 23.60 -109.67
C TYR A 491 37.76 25.03 -110.18
N GLU A 492 37.85 26.03 -109.30
CA GLU A 492 37.93 27.43 -109.71
C GLU A 492 39.26 27.76 -110.41
N THR A 493 40.36 27.14 -109.98
CA THR A 493 41.65 27.21 -110.70
C THR A 493 41.52 26.64 -112.11
N LEU A 494 41.01 25.41 -112.25
CA LEU A 494 40.80 24.78 -113.56
C LEU A 494 39.85 25.59 -114.45
N ARG A 495 38.80 26.17 -113.87
CA ARG A 495 37.88 27.05 -114.59
C ARG A 495 38.59 28.29 -115.10
N THR A 496 39.44 28.92 -114.28
CA THR A 496 40.22 30.10 -114.65
C THR A 496 41.22 29.78 -115.75
N GLU A 497 41.94 28.66 -115.64
CA GLU A 497 42.85 28.16 -116.68
C GLU A 497 42.10 27.87 -117.99
N ASN A 498 40.93 27.24 -117.92
CA ASN A 498 40.12 26.96 -119.11
C ASN A 498 39.62 28.26 -119.78
N LEU A 499 39.19 29.26 -119.01
CA LEU A 499 38.85 30.58 -119.54
C LEU A 499 40.05 31.25 -120.23
N ALA A 500 41.25 31.15 -119.63
CA ALA A 500 42.48 31.66 -120.24
C ALA A 500 42.83 30.91 -121.54
N HIS A 501 42.63 29.59 -121.59
CA HIS A 501 42.80 28.79 -122.80
C HIS A 501 41.80 29.17 -123.90
N ILE A 502 40.52 29.37 -123.56
CA ILE A 502 39.50 29.86 -124.50
C ILE A 502 39.94 31.20 -125.10
N GLN A 503 40.37 32.15 -124.26
CA GLN A 503 40.83 33.46 -124.73
C GLN A 503 42.07 33.35 -125.64
N ALA A 504 43.02 32.46 -125.30
CA ALA A 504 44.19 32.22 -126.14
C ALA A 504 43.82 31.60 -127.51
N ILE A 505 42.79 30.74 -127.55
CA ILE A 505 42.25 30.20 -128.81
C ILE A 505 41.64 31.32 -129.64
N GLU A 506 40.80 32.18 -129.05
CA GLU A 506 40.20 33.33 -129.74
C GLU A 506 41.28 34.28 -130.33
N ASP A 507 42.33 34.57 -129.56
CA ASP A 507 43.47 35.38 -130.02
C ASP A 507 44.23 34.72 -131.19
N LEU A 508 44.41 33.39 -131.16
CA LEU A 508 45.04 32.64 -132.23
C LEU A 508 44.16 32.59 -133.48
N GLU A 509 42.84 32.41 -133.34
CA GLU A 509 41.88 32.47 -134.45
C GLU A 509 41.90 33.84 -135.12
N ALA A 510 41.94 34.92 -134.33
CA ALA A 510 42.09 36.28 -134.84
C ALA A 510 43.40 36.46 -135.64
N LYS A 511 44.53 35.95 -135.13
CA LYS A 511 45.81 35.96 -135.85
C LYS A 511 45.77 35.13 -137.13
N VAL A 512 45.15 33.95 -137.12
CA VAL A 512 45.01 33.11 -138.32
C VAL A 512 44.18 33.85 -139.37
N MET A 513 43.10 34.51 -138.97
CA MET A 513 42.28 35.34 -139.86
C MET A 513 43.10 36.51 -140.43
N GLU A 514 43.90 37.19 -139.60
CA GLU A 514 44.81 38.24 -140.04
C GLU A 514 45.85 37.72 -141.05
N PHE A 515 46.48 36.57 -140.77
CA PHE A 515 47.42 35.92 -141.70
C PHE A 515 46.74 35.53 -143.00
N LYS A 516 45.52 34.99 -142.95
CA LYS A 516 44.75 34.63 -144.13
C LYS A 516 44.43 35.87 -144.97
N LEU A 517 43.97 36.96 -144.35
CA LEU A 517 43.74 38.24 -145.03
C LEU A 517 45.02 38.81 -145.66
N LYS A 518 46.14 38.79 -144.92
CA LYS A 518 47.45 39.21 -145.42
C LYS A 518 47.92 38.34 -146.60
N PHE A 519 47.72 37.03 -146.53
CA PHE A 519 48.07 36.09 -147.58
C PHE A 519 47.21 36.29 -148.83
N GLU A 520 45.88 36.42 -148.68
CA GLU A 520 44.97 36.74 -149.78
C GLU A 520 45.32 38.09 -150.42
N TYR A 521 45.69 39.09 -149.61
CA TYR A 521 46.16 40.39 -150.11
C TYR A 521 47.48 40.26 -150.87
N ALA A 522 48.45 39.51 -150.36
CA ALA A 522 49.72 39.25 -151.04
C ALA A 522 49.53 38.47 -152.35
N GLN A 523 48.63 37.48 -152.38
CA GLN A 523 48.25 36.79 -153.62
C GLN A 523 47.64 37.74 -154.64
N LYS A 524 46.76 38.66 -154.23
CA LYS A 524 46.22 39.69 -155.12
C LYS A 524 47.28 40.63 -155.67
N GLN A 525 48.30 40.98 -154.87
CA GLN A 525 49.43 41.78 -155.34
C GLN A 525 50.33 41.04 -156.34
N LEU A 526 50.51 39.72 -156.19
CA LEU A 526 51.29 38.89 -157.13
C LEU A 526 50.56 38.61 -158.45
N ALA A 527 49.23 38.74 -158.48
CA ALA A 527 48.40 38.55 -159.67
C ALA A 527 48.16 39.85 -160.47
N SER A 528 48.64 40.99 -159.96
CA SER A 528 48.73 42.29 -160.64
C SER A 528 50.14 42.52 -161.16
#